data_AF-A0A438Y132-F1
#
_entry.id   AF-A0A438Y132-F1
#
_cell.length_a   1.000
_cell.length_b   1.000
_cell.length_c   1.000
_cell.angle_alpha   90.00
_cell.angle_beta   90.00
_cell.angle_gamma   90.00
#
_symmetry.space_group_name_H-M   'P 1'
#
loop_
_entity.id
_entity.type
_entity.pdbx_description
1 polymer ?
#
loop_
_entity_poly.entity_id
_entity_poly.type
_entity_poly.pdbx_seq_one_letter_code
_entity_poly.pdbx_strand_id
1 'polypeptide(L)'
;LNAKLSLIVVFHEIMLKYKKRFMEQFHESEQTATNISYAIYNYLATKIQVAYTYTNLKSEVAVVKIKLVGCQIEQIKRYLKASVENLNDNEIAYIAKVAQKEFGSVCALR
;
A
#
# COMPACT_ATOMS: atom_id res chain seq x y z
N LEU A 1 5.43 16.45 -9.68
CA LEU A 1 5.54 15.02 -9.33
C LEU A 1 4.51 14.22 -10.15
N ASN A 2 4.93 13.14 -10.80
CA ASN A 2 4.07 12.19 -11.52
C ASN A 2 2.99 11.66 -10.56
N ALA A 3 1.71 11.56 -10.95
CA ALA A 3 0.67 11.17 -9.98
C ALA A 3 0.87 9.73 -9.45
N LYS A 4 1.55 8.88 -10.22
CA LYS A 4 2.10 7.60 -9.72
C LYS A 4 3.06 7.83 -8.56
N LEU A 5 4.04 8.73 -8.70
CA LEU A 5 4.99 9.07 -7.65
C LEU A 5 4.32 9.69 -6.42
N SER A 6 3.33 10.57 -6.57
CA SER A 6 2.62 11.14 -5.41
C SER A 6 1.84 10.08 -4.64
N LEU A 7 1.16 9.16 -5.33
CA LEU A 7 0.48 8.04 -4.68
C LEU A 7 1.50 7.12 -3.97
N ILE A 8 2.60 6.80 -4.65
CA ILE A 8 3.71 6.00 -4.10
C ILE A 8 4.32 6.67 -2.87
N VAL A 9 4.50 8.00 -2.88
CA VAL A 9 5.04 8.77 -1.74
C VAL A 9 4.06 8.75 -0.57
N VAL A 10 2.76 8.98 -0.81
CA VAL A 10 1.75 8.86 0.26
C VAL A 10 1.71 7.45 0.84
N PHE A 11 1.75 6.42 -0.01
CA PHE A 11 1.87 5.04 0.43
C PHE A 11 3.16 4.79 1.21
N HIS A 12 4.28 5.32 0.74
CA HIS A 12 5.58 5.17 1.38
C HIS A 12 5.61 5.83 2.77
N GLU A 13 5.07 7.03 2.92
CA GLU A 13 4.97 7.74 4.20
C GLU A 13 4.07 6.99 5.19
N ILE A 14 2.94 6.45 4.71
CA ILE A 14 2.07 5.57 5.48
C ILE A 14 2.87 4.34 5.95
N MET A 15 3.54 3.64 5.04
CA MET A 15 4.33 2.46 5.38
C MET A 15 5.45 2.75 6.38
N LEU A 16 6.18 3.87 6.23
CA LEU A 16 7.22 4.28 7.19
C LEU A 16 6.65 4.55 8.59
N LYS A 17 5.51 5.24 8.67
CA LYS A 17 4.85 5.55 9.94
C LYS A 17 4.39 4.29 10.67
N TYR A 18 3.83 3.32 9.94
CA TYR A 18 3.33 2.09 10.52
C TYR A 18 4.42 1.04 10.76
N LYS A 19 5.52 1.05 9.99
CA LYS A 19 6.70 0.19 10.18
C LYS A 19 7.22 0.27 11.62
N LYS A 20 7.49 1.48 12.12
CA LYS A 20 8.04 1.67 13.47
C LYS A 20 7.12 1.12 14.56
N ARG A 21 5.83 1.49 14.51
CA ARG A 21 4.83 1.03 15.49
C ARG A 21 4.61 -0.48 15.45
N PHE A 22 4.63 -1.06 14.25
CA PHE A 22 4.48 -2.50 14.07
C PHE A 22 5.65 -3.25 14.70
N MET A 23 6.89 -2.83 14.42
CA MET A 23 8.10 -3.42 15.01
C MET A 23 8.10 -3.32 16.54
N GLU A 24 7.70 -2.16 17.08
CA GLU A 24 7.61 -1.95 18.53
C GLU A 24 6.54 -2.85 19.18
N GLN A 25 5.39 -3.02 18.54
CA GLN A 25 4.26 -3.77 19.09
C GLN A 25 4.44 -5.29 19.01
N PHE A 26 5.01 -5.79 17.91
CA PHE A 26 5.13 -7.22 17.64
C PHE A 26 6.56 -7.76 17.80
N HIS A 27 7.52 -6.90 18.18
CA HIS A 27 8.95 -7.23 18.30
C HIS A 27 9.54 -7.81 17.01
N GLU A 28 9.01 -7.37 15.88
CA GLU A 28 9.40 -7.86 14.56
C GLU A 28 10.69 -7.21 14.05
N SER A 29 11.42 -7.96 13.22
CA SER A 29 12.66 -7.47 12.64
C SER A 29 12.40 -6.34 11.62
N GLU A 30 13.41 -5.49 11.41
CA GLU A 30 13.34 -4.48 10.36
C GLU A 30 13.12 -5.10 8.97
N GLN A 31 13.71 -6.28 8.74
CA GLN A 31 13.55 -7.02 7.49
C GLN A 31 12.10 -7.47 7.31
N THR A 32 11.47 -8.04 8.35
CA THR A 32 10.06 -8.45 8.30
C THR A 32 9.16 -7.27 7.98
N ALA A 33 9.34 -6.15 8.68
CA ALA A 33 8.52 -4.96 8.48
C ALA A 33 8.72 -4.33 7.08
N THR A 34 9.93 -4.45 6.52
CA THR A 34 10.23 -4.03 5.15
C THR A 34 9.58 -4.98 4.12
N ASN A 35 9.60 -6.29 4.36
CA ASN A 35 8.93 -7.27 3.50
C ASN A 35 7.40 -7.05 3.48
N ILE A 36 6.79 -6.74 4.62
CA ILE A 36 5.38 -6.31 4.71
C ILE A 36 5.14 -5.08 3.84
N SER A 37 6.04 -4.09 3.91
CA SER A 37 5.95 -2.88 3.11
C SER A 37 5.97 -3.15 1.61
N TYR A 38 6.86 -4.03 1.17
CA TYR A 38 6.92 -4.46 -0.22
C TYR A 38 5.72 -5.29 -0.64
N ALA A 39 5.22 -6.18 0.21
CA ALA A 39 4.04 -6.99 -0.09
C ALA A 39 2.80 -6.11 -0.31
N ILE A 40 2.55 -5.13 0.57
CA ILE A 40 1.43 -4.19 0.41
C ILE A 40 1.60 -3.35 -0.85
N TYR A 41 2.81 -2.83 -1.10
CA TYR A 41 3.10 -2.05 -2.30
C TYR A 41 2.84 -2.85 -3.58
N ASN A 42 3.36 -4.08 -3.66
CA ASN A 42 3.19 -4.95 -4.81
C ASN A 42 1.72 -5.25 -5.07
N TYR A 43 0.97 -5.59 -4.01
CA TYR A 43 -0.46 -5.78 -4.13
C TYR A 43 -1.16 -4.53 -4.71
N LEU A 44 -0.92 -3.35 -4.14
CA LEU A 44 -1.57 -2.12 -4.60
C LEU A 44 -1.17 -1.76 -6.03
N ALA A 45 0.09 -2.00 -6.41
CA ALA A 45 0.57 -1.79 -7.77
C ALA A 45 -0.23 -2.61 -8.80
N THR A 46 -0.63 -3.85 -8.46
CA THR A 46 -1.50 -4.66 -9.33
C THR A 46 -2.91 -4.08 -9.52
N LYS A 47 -3.34 -3.17 -8.64
CA LYS A 47 -4.65 -2.53 -8.68
C LYS A 47 -4.63 -1.17 -9.38
N ILE A 48 -3.45 -0.63 -9.72
CA ILE A 48 -3.32 0.66 -10.39
C ILE A 48 -3.75 0.56 -11.85
N GLN A 49 -4.71 1.39 -12.25
CA GLN A 49 -5.08 1.61 -13.64
C GLN A 49 -4.88 3.07 -14.04
N VAL A 50 -4.42 3.30 -15.27
CA VAL A 50 -4.37 4.63 -15.86
C VAL A 50 -5.79 5.04 -16.25
N ALA A 51 -6.26 6.14 -15.69
CA ALA A 51 -7.59 6.69 -15.97
C ALA A 51 -7.54 7.75 -17.09
N TYR A 52 -6.47 8.55 -17.14
CA TYR A 52 -6.31 9.63 -18.12
C TYR A 52 -4.87 10.10 -18.20
N THR A 53 -4.47 10.67 -19.33
CA THR A 53 -3.14 11.29 -19.52
C THR A 53 -3.28 12.62 -20.24
N TYR A 54 -2.51 13.63 -19.82
CA TYR A 54 -2.39 14.88 -20.54
C TYR A 54 -1.01 15.51 -20.35
N THR A 55 -0.61 16.38 -21.28
CA THR A 55 0.61 17.18 -21.13
C THR A 55 0.25 18.53 -20.54
N ASN A 56 0.87 18.89 -19.41
CA ASN A 56 0.84 20.26 -18.93
C ASN A 56 1.88 21.07 -19.71
N LEU A 57 1.41 21.86 -20.66
CA LEU A 57 2.26 22.65 -21.57
C LEU A 57 3.04 23.76 -20.84
N LYS A 58 2.56 24.25 -19.69
CA LYS A 58 3.25 25.32 -18.94
C LYS A 58 4.51 24.80 -18.25
N SER A 59 4.50 23.56 -17.82
CA SER A 59 5.61 22.94 -17.08
C SER A 59 6.29 21.82 -17.87
N GLU A 60 5.89 21.60 -19.12
CA GLU A 60 6.42 20.56 -20.02
C GLU A 60 6.47 19.15 -19.40
N VAL A 61 5.43 18.79 -18.63
CA VAL A 61 5.33 17.46 -17.99
C VAL A 61 4.10 16.70 -18.46
N ALA A 62 4.27 15.39 -18.66
CA ALA A 62 3.16 14.47 -18.80
C ALA A 62 2.55 14.15 -17.42
N VAL A 63 1.25 14.38 -17.29
CA VAL A 63 0.45 14.04 -16.12
C VAL A 63 -0.36 12.79 -16.41
N VAL A 64 -0.18 11.76 -15.59
CA VAL A 64 -0.93 10.50 -15.67
C VAL A 64 -1.86 10.42 -14.47
N LYS A 65 -3.18 10.51 -14.69
CA LYS A 65 -4.17 10.24 -13.65
C LYS A 65 -4.33 8.73 -13.50
N ILE A 66 -4.25 8.24 -12.27
CA ILE A 66 -4.43 6.83 -11.94
C ILE A 66 -5.59 6.65 -10.97
N LYS A 67 -6.16 5.45 -10.97
CA LYS A 67 -7.14 4.98 -9.98
C LYS A 67 -6.77 3.57 -9.52
N LEU A 68 -7.13 3.22 -8.29
CA LEU A 68 -7.06 1.84 -7.81
C LEU A 68 -8.40 1.16 -8.09
N VAL A 69 -8.37 -0.01 -8.72
CA VAL A 69 -9.57 -0.78 -9.09
C VAL A 69 -9.51 -2.16 -8.46
N GLY A 70 -10.60 -2.59 -7.84
CA GLY A 70 -10.70 -3.91 -7.24
C GLY A 70 -9.76 -4.10 -6.04
N CYS A 71 -9.39 -3.01 -5.35
CA CYS A 71 -8.69 -3.11 -4.08
C CYS A 71 -9.64 -3.62 -3.01
N GLN A 72 -9.25 -4.69 -2.33
CA GLN A 72 -9.97 -5.35 -1.25
C GLN A 72 -9.04 -5.57 -0.05
N ILE A 73 -9.50 -5.29 1.17
CA ILE A 73 -8.72 -5.51 2.39
C ILE A 73 -8.48 -7.01 2.64
N GLU A 74 -9.47 -7.87 2.36
CA GLU A 74 -9.29 -9.31 2.49
C GLU A 74 -8.25 -9.87 1.53
N GLN A 75 -8.12 -9.30 0.33
CA GLN A 75 -7.03 -9.66 -0.58
C GLN A 75 -5.66 -9.20 -0.07
N ILE A 76 -5.56 -8.06 0.61
CA ILE A 76 -4.31 -7.63 1.27
C ILE A 76 -3.88 -8.68 2.30
N LYS A 77 -4.81 -9.15 3.15
CA LYS A 77 -4.53 -10.19 4.15
C LYS A 77 -4.00 -11.47 3.50
N ARG A 78 -4.66 -11.94 2.44
CA ARG A 78 -4.24 -13.14 1.69
C ARG A 78 -2.87 -12.95 1.05
N TYR A 79 -2.63 -11.78 0.46
CA TYR A 79 -1.37 -11.46 -0.18
C TYR A 79 -0.21 -11.43 0.82
N LEU A 80 -0.45 -10.85 2.02
CA LEU A 80 0.53 -10.82 3.10
C LEU A 80 0.89 -12.23 3.60
N LYS A 81 -0.11 -13.08 3.86
CA LYS A 81 0.11 -14.49 4.24
C LYS A 81 0.95 -15.25 3.20
N ALA A 82 0.74 -14.95 1.93
CA ALA A 82 1.44 -15.63 0.84
C ALA A 82 2.85 -15.07 0.56
N SER A 83 3.11 -13.80 0.87
CA SER A 83 4.32 -13.08 0.44
C SER A 83 5.32 -12.81 1.55
N VAL A 84 4.92 -12.95 2.81
CA VAL A 84 5.78 -12.69 3.97
C VAL A 84 5.72 -13.91 4.89
N GLU A 85 6.85 -14.59 5.02
CA GLU A 85 6.98 -15.74 5.90
C GLU A 85 6.79 -15.33 7.37
N ASN A 86 6.27 -16.25 8.17
CA ASN A 86 6.16 -16.16 9.63
C ASN A 86 5.25 -15.05 10.19
N LEU A 87 4.42 -14.40 9.35
CA LEU A 87 3.39 -13.51 9.88
C LEU A 87 2.29 -14.30 10.60
N ASN A 88 2.04 -13.95 11.85
CA ASN A 88 0.95 -14.51 12.63
C ASN A 88 -0.38 -13.78 12.36
N ASP A 89 -1.49 -14.38 12.78
CA ASP A 89 -2.83 -13.83 12.53
C ASP A 89 -3.07 -12.48 13.22
N ASN A 90 -2.43 -12.21 14.36
CA ASN A 90 -2.58 -10.93 15.08
C ASN A 90 -1.89 -9.79 14.32
N GLU A 91 -0.71 -10.05 13.76
CA GLU A 91 0.02 -9.10 12.92
C GLU A 91 -0.77 -8.77 11.66
N ILE A 92 -1.30 -9.80 11.00
CA ILE A 92 -2.12 -9.64 9.80
C ILE A 92 -3.40 -8.85 10.11
N ALA A 93 -4.05 -9.13 11.25
CA ALA A 93 -5.22 -8.38 11.69
C ALA A 93 -4.88 -6.91 11.97
N TYR A 94 -3.74 -6.63 12.59
CA TYR A 94 -3.27 -5.26 12.80
C TYR A 94 -3.03 -4.53 11.48
N ILE A 95 -2.31 -5.16 10.53
CA ILE A 95 -2.03 -4.58 9.23
C ILE A 95 -3.32 -4.35 8.45
N ALA A 96 -4.28 -5.27 8.51
CA ALA A 96 -5.58 -5.12 7.88
C ALA A 96 -6.37 -3.93 8.46
N LYS A 97 -6.32 -3.74 9.79
CA LYS A 97 -6.93 -2.58 10.46
C LYS A 97 -6.31 -1.27 10.00
N VAL A 98 -4.98 -1.23 9.87
CA VAL A 98 -4.24 -0.07 9.35
C VAL A 98 -4.62 0.19 7.89
N ALA A 99 -4.62 -0.85 7.06
CA ALA A 99 -4.98 -0.75 5.65
C ALA A 99 -6.43 -0.26 5.46
N GLN A 100 -7.37 -0.74 6.29
CA GLN A 100 -8.75 -0.25 6.28
C GLN A 100 -8.83 1.22 6.69
N LYS A 101 -8.05 1.65 7.68
CA LYS A 101 -8.05 3.05 8.14
C LYS A 101 -7.51 3.99 7.06
N GLU A 102 -6.42 3.64 6.42
CA GLU A 102 -5.71 4.51 5.47
C GLU A 102 -6.27 4.40 4.05
N PHE A 103 -6.73 3.21 3.66
CA PHE A 103 -7.18 2.92 2.30
C PHE A 103 -8.67 2.60 2.20
N GLY A 104 -9.45 2.64 3.28
CA GLY A 104 -10.87 2.25 3.27
C GLY A 104 -11.77 3.08 2.35
N SER A 105 -11.34 4.28 1.94
CA SER A 105 -12.03 5.08 0.92
C SER A 105 -11.78 4.59 -0.51
N VAL A 106 -10.77 3.75 -0.71
CA VAL A 106 -10.31 3.27 -2.02
C VAL A 106 -10.35 1.73 -2.13
N CYS A 107 -10.22 1.03 -1.01
CA CYS A 107 -10.25 -0.43 -0.90
C CYS A 107 -11.51 -0.87 -0.18
N ALA A 108 -12.25 -1.80 -0.79
CA ALA A 108 -13.46 -2.36 -0.21
C ALA A 108 -13.16 -3.37 0.91
N LEU A 109 -14.12 -3.55 1.81
CA LEU A 109 -14.05 -4.53 2.91
C LEU A 109 -14.27 -5.99 2.45
N ARG A 110 -14.79 -6.22 1.24
CA ARG A 110 -15.20 -7.55 0.74
C ARG A 110 -14.04 -8.39 0.26
#